data_AF-A0A1E3QER8-F1
#
_entry.id   AF-A0A1E3QER8-F1
#
_cell.length_a   1.000
_cell.length_b   1.000
_cell.length_c   1.000
_cell.angle_alpha   90.00
_cell.angle_beta   90.00
_cell.angle_gamma   90.00
#
_symmetry.space_group_name_H-M   'P 1'
#
loop_
_entity.id
_entity.type
_entity.pdbx_description
1 polymer ?
#
loop_
_entity_poly.entity_id
_entity_poly.type
_entity_poly.pdbx_seq_one_letter_code
_entity_poly.pdbx_strand_id
1 'polypeptide(L)'
;MIKFSYDPNMNEVYASSLEDVFPDIPQNHCQISEFQFPPMGDRQYKSSLCKGVQLGAHALAGFPTLNTIPHTAGLTTRHSVNVFQQDCRREAMIVTLDDIFEELTTEQIAAKRLETKVYVGWPYIQEAMIIGISDELFSYGMIHSVGATTTSEVIRSPMTPADVQAFDIKRAAIYTQYARLGVDIGTVDVLAKVVLLKGLKQLPNGALVKEYDWTPSLRTDYAMQTILESVINEDERYKEKPAPLIADQFPVGTRGFYLGEEAYAQPLQVLAIHGAHHADVFVAAAKPEDMMLGTAIADAEQKKVVYHASIELCRELHITSLLLSKITASYSITKGEQDSLTNIGLNLKFEGKKQKVLGYTRRTATGWEYTDKAKNLVKEYQTKFPDLFDGLKREIHTGMQNASMLVSGASMLTPEQIVLASLHFSVYRRRLHTKDWMR
;
A
#
# COMPACT_ATOMS: atom_id res chain seq x y z
N MET A 1 23.17 30.91 -10.19
CA MET A 1 22.14 30.05 -9.58
C MET A 1 21.09 30.95 -8.98
N ILE A 2 19.81 30.60 -9.05
CA ILE A 2 18.72 31.48 -8.58
C ILE A 2 18.14 30.88 -7.29
N LYS A 3 17.89 31.73 -6.29
CA LYS A 3 17.21 31.37 -5.04
C LYS A 3 15.81 31.97 -5.05
N PHE A 4 14.83 31.11 -4.74
CA PHE A 4 13.44 31.48 -4.52
C PHE A 4 13.15 31.42 -3.02
N SER A 5 12.58 32.48 -2.45
CA SER A 5 12.16 32.52 -1.05
C SER A 5 10.80 33.21 -0.91
N TYR A 6 10.02 32.76 0.07
CA TYR A 6 8.74 33.40 0.42
C TYR A 6 8.99 34.70 1.19
N ASP A 7 8.40 35.80 0.73
CA ASP A 7 8.34 37.09 1.43
C ASP A 7 6.87 37.56 1.51
N PRO A 8 6.27 37.63 2.71
CA PRO A 8 4.88 38.06 2.86
C PRO A 8 4.63 39.52 2.45
N ASN A 9 5.66 40.36 2.38
CA ASN A 9 5.51 41.78 2.02
C ASN A 9 5.54 42.02 0.50
N MET A 10 6.09 41.07 -0.26
CA MET A 10 6.12 41.16 -1.72
C MET A 10 4.72 40.88 -2.25
N ASN A 11 4.19 41.75 -3.11
CA ASN A 11 2.87 41.56 -3.70
C ASN A 11 2.86 42.17 -5.10
N GLU A 12 3.51 41.47 -6.02
CA GLU A 12 3.65 41.87 -7.41
C GLU A 12 2.86 40.92 -8.31
N VAL A 13 2.47 41.40 -9.49
CA VAL A 13 1.88 40.53 -10.52
C VAL A 13 3.02 39.87 -11.28
N TYR A 14 3.06 38.55 -11.28
CA TYR A 14 4.03 37.78 -12.07
C TYR A 14 3.38 37.30 -13.36
N ALA A 15 3.82 37.85 -14.48
CA ALA A 15 3.30 37.50 -15.79
C ALA A 15 3.61 36.04 -16.16
N SER A 16 2.64 35.36 -16.74
CA SER A 16 2.79 34.01 -17.25
C SER A 16 3.65 34.03 -18.52
N SER A 17 4.60 33.12 -18.61
CA SER A 17 5.34 32.88 -19.86
C SER A 17 4.53 32.07 -20.88
N LEU A 18 3.33 31.61 -20.51
CA LEU A 18 2.42 30.77 -21.31
C LEU A 18 0.97 31.23 -21.11
N GLU A 19 0.66 32.42 -21.58
CA GLU A 19 -0.64 33.09 -21.38
C GLU A 19 -1.85 32.26 -21.83
N ASP A 20 -1.69 31.42 -22.87
CA ASP A 20 -2.76 30.55 -23.38
C ASP A 20 -3.11 29.38 -22.43
N VAL A 21 -2.22 29.04 -21.49
CA VAL A 21 -2.35 27.85 -20.63
C VAL A 21 -2.44 28.22 -19.16
N PHE A 22 -1.61 29.17 -18.72
CA PHE A 22 -1.55 29.60 -17.33
C PHE A 22 -1.81 31.11 -17.25
N PRO A 23 -2.76 31.54 -16.41
CA PRO A 23 -2.94 32.97 -16.15
C PRO A 23 -1.76 33.52 -15.35
N ASP A 24 -1.61 34.83 -15.37
CA ASP A 24 -0.68 35.56 -14.49
C ASP A 24 -0.96 35.25 -13.01
N ILE A 25 0.08 35.31 -12.18
CA ILE A 25 -0.05 35.18 -10.73
C ILE A 25 -0.27 36.60 -10.18
N PRO A 26 -1.49 36.96 -9.75
CA PRO A 26 -1.79 38.33 -9.34
C PRO A 26 -1.17 38.74 -8.01
N GLN A 27 -0.92 37.79 -7.11
CA GLN A 27 -0.31 38.01 -5.80
C GLN A 27 0.92 37.12 -5.65
N ASN A 28 2.05 37.56 -6.20
CA ASN A 28 3.31 36.87 -6.06
C ASN A 28 4.04 37.30 -4.78
N HIS A 29 4.22 36.35 -3.87
CA HIS A 29 5.03 36.47 -2.65
C HIS A 29 6.42 35.84 -2.79
N CYS A 30 6.84 35.46 -4.00
CA CYS A 30 8.11 34.79 -4.25
C CYS A 30 9.19 35.79 -4.64
N GLN A 31 10.16 35.98 -3.74
CA GLN A 31 11.35 36.77 -3.99
C GLN A 31 12.38 35.95 -4.75
N ILE A 32 12.87 36.52 -5.86
CA ILE A 32 13.91 35.94 -6.70
C ILE A 32 15.21 36.70 -6.45
N SER A 33 16.27 35.97 -6.11
CA SER A 33 17.60 36.56 -5.90
C SER A 33 18.70 35.71 -6.54
N GLU A 34 19.78 36.37 -6.93
CA GLU A 34 20.99 35.66 -7.35
C GLU A 34 21.64 34.99 -6.14
N PHE A 35 21.79 33.67 -6.21
CA PHE A 35 22.52 32.92 -5.20
C PHE A 35 24.01 33.00 -5.48
N GLN A 36 24.72 33.74 -4.64
CA GLN A 36 26.18 33.80 -4.63
C GLN A 36 26.72 32.66 -3.75
N PHE A 37 27.57 31.82 -4.34
CA PHE A 37 28.26 30.79 -3.57
C PHE A 37 29.19 31.45 -2.54
N PRO A 38 29.27 30.91 -1.31
CA PRO A 38 30.26 31.38 -0.36
C PRO A 38 31.66 31.17 -0.94
N PRO A 39 32.60 32.13 -0.78
CA PRO A 39 33.93 32.03 -1.37
C PRO A 39 34.64 30.79 -0.82
N MET A 40 35.26 30.02 -1.73
CA MET A 40 35.94 28.77 -1.37
C MET A 40 37.20 29.02 -0.53
N GLY A 41 37.89 30.16 -0.70
CA GLY A 41 39.08 30.53 0.08
C GLY A 41 40.08 29.38 0.22
N ASP A 42 40.58 29.16 1.43
CA ASP A 42 41.46 28.03 1.80
C ASP A 42 40.70 26.76 2.23
N ARG A 43 39.37 26.69 1.99
CA ARG A 43 38.55 25.56 2.46
C ARG A 43 38.85 24.32 1.63
N GLN A 44 39.27 23.26 2.31
CA GLN A 44 39.49 21.96 1.69
C GLN A 44 38.24 21.09 1.78
N TYR A 45 38.05 20.25 0.77
CA TYR A 45 37.00 19.24 0.79
C TYR A 45 37.25 18.23 1.91
N LYS A 46 36.26 18.03 2.78
CA LYS A 46 36.32 17.01 3.84
C LYS A 46 35.69 15.72 3.33
N SER A 47 36.51 14.71 3.07
CA SER A 47 36.10 13.38 2.59
C SER A 47 35.69 12.41 3.69
N SER A 48 35.75 12.81 4.96
CA SER A 48 35.43 11.99 6.12
C SER A 48 34.17 12.46 6.85
N LEU A 49 33.63 11.61 7.72
CA LEU A 49 32.47 11.95 8.54
C LEU A 49 32.68 13.27 9.30
N CYS A 50 31.67 14.13 9.25
CA CYS A 50 31.68 15.39 9.97
C CYS A 50 31.57 15.16 11.49
N LYS A 51 32.08 16.12 12.26
CA LYS A 51 31.95 16.08 13.73
C LYS A 51 30.46 16.17 14.08
N GLY A 52 29.98 15.29 14.97
CA GLY A 52 28.58 15.27 15.40
C GLY A 52 27.63 14.47 14.50
N VAL A 53 28.13 13.76 13.48
CA VAL A 53 27.30 12.82 12.71
C VAL A 53 26.88 11.67 13.61
N GLN A 54 25.57 11.40 13.65
CA GLN A 54 25.00 10.31 14.41
C GLN A 54 24.82 9.08 13.49
N LEU A 55 25.24 7.90 13.96
CA LEU A 55 25.24 6.65 13.20
C LEU A 55 24.74 5.48 14.06
N GLY A 56 24.40 4.37 13.42
CA GLY A 56 24.01 3.13 14.11
C GLY A 56 22.77 3.36 14.99
N ALA A 57 22.84 2.97 16.26
CA ALA A 57 21.74 3.17 17.21
C ALA A 57 21.38 4.65 17.45
N HIS A 58 22.30 5.57 17.16
CA HIS A 58 22.06 7.01 17.26
C HIS A 58 21.55 7.61 15.95
N ALA A 59 21.28 6.82 14.90
CA ALA A 59 20.71 7.37 13.67
C ALA A 59 19.40 8.11 13.96
N LEU A 60 19.07 9.09 13.12
CA LEU A 60 17.81 9.81 13.23
C LEU A 60 16.62 8.88 12.92
N ALA A 61 15.45 9.19 13.47
CA ALA A 61 14.25 8.43 13.24
C ALA A 61 13.95 8.27 11.73
N GLY A 62 13.51 7.08 11.33
CA GLY A 62 13.23 6.72 9.94
C GLY A 62 14.42 6.16 9.16
N PHE A 63 15.66 6.27 9.66
CA PHE A 63 16.82 5.60 9.07
C PHE A 63 16.97 4.18 9.64
N PRO A 64 17.12 3.15 8.79
CA PRO A 64 17.31 1.79 9.27
C PRO A 64 18.68 1.61 9.90
N THR A 65 18.77 0.75 10.91
CA THR A 65 20.03 0.38 11.56
C THR A 65 19.98 -1.04 12.07
N LEU A 66 21.08 -1.78 11.90
CA LEU A 66 21.24 -3.12 12.49
C LEU A 66 21.73 -3.04 13.93
N ASN A 67 22.35 -1.93 14.33
CA ASN A 67 23.10 -1.79 15.59
C ASN A 67 22.21 -1.58 16.83
N THR A 68 20.91 -1.86 16.73
CA THR A 68 19.94 -1.73 17.83
C THR A 68 19.63 -3.06 18.52
N ILE A 69 19.81 -4.18 17.83
CA ILE A 69 19.66 -5.54 18.37
C ILE A 69 21.02 -6.24 18.28
N PRO A 70 21.50 -6.90 19.34
CA PRO A 70 22.71 -7.73 19.26
C PRO A 70 22.58 -8.81 18.19
N HIS A 71 23.59 -8.92 17.35
CA HIS A 71 23.57 -9.85 16.23
C HIS A 71 24.99 -10.21 15.78
N THR A 72 25.09 -11.35 15.10
CA THR A 72 26.27 -11.77 14.34
C THR A 72 25.97 -11.72 12.85
N ALA A 73 26.98 -11.54 12.01
CA ALA A 73 26.79 -11.48 10.57
C ALA A 73 27.88 -12.28 9.84
N GLY A 74 27.49 -13.04 8.81
CA GLY A 74 28.39 -13.86 8.01
C GLY A 74 27.90 -14.08 6.58
N LEU A 75 28.84 -14.30 5.66
CA LEU A 75 28.52 -14.66 4.28
C LEU A 75 28.18 -16.15 4.20
N THR A 76 26.96 -16.45 3.79
CA THR A 76 26.47 -17.83 3.67
C THR A 76 25.59 -17.98 2.43
N THR A 77 25.65 -19.14 1.78
CA THR A 77 24.66 -19.52 0.76
C THR A 77 23.37 -19.98 1.43
N ARG A 78 22.30 -19.19 1.33
CA ARG A 78 20.99 -19.54 1.87
C ARG A 78 19.90 -19.38 0.82
N HIS A 79 19.26 -20.49 0.46
CA HIS A 79 18.24 -20.54 -0.59
C HIS A 79 16.91 -19.87 -0.22
N SER A 80 16.77 -19.31 0.98
CA SER A 80 15.57 -18.57 1.39
C SER A 80 15.61 -17.07 1.04
N VAL A 81 16.78 -16.50 0.72
CA VAL A 81 16.92 -15.06 0.52
C VAL A 81 16.36 -14.66 -0.86
N ASN A 82 15.37 -13.77 -0.89
CA ASN A 82 14.70 -13.36 -2.12
C ASN A 82 14.28 -11.88 -2.10
N VAL A 83 15.07 -11.04 -2.75
CA VAL A 83 14.79 -9.60 -2.84
C VAL A 83 13.79 -9.28 -3.97
N PHE A 84 13.78 -10.09 -5.03
CA PHE A 84 12.99 -9.86 -6.23
C PHE A 84 11.97 -10.99 -6.47
N GLN A 85 12.09 -11.71 -7.59
CA GLN A 85 11.17 -12.79 -7.97
C GLN A 85 11.74 -14.18 -7.77
N GLN A 86 13.06 -14.31 -7.63
CA GLN A 86 13.77 -15.59 -7.54
C GLN A 86 14.77 -15.55 -6.40
N ASP A 87 14.99 -16.72 -5.81
CA ASP A 87 15.90 -16.89 -4.69
C ASP A 87 17.35 -16.63 -5.11
N CYS A 88 18.13 -16.12 -4.16
CA CYS A 88 19.53 -15.84 -4.35
C CYS A 88 20.30 -17.14 -4.63
N ARG A 89 21.12 -17.13 -5.68
CA ARG A 89 22.01 -18.25 -6.05
C ARG A 89 23.45 -18.07 -5.59
N ARG A 90 23.79 -16.88 -5.08
CA ARG A 90 25.12 -16.54 -4.56
C ARG A 90 25.07 -16.41 -3.05
N GLU A 91 26.24 -16.29 -2.45
CA GLU A 91 26.37 -15.94 -1.03
C GLU A 91 25.68 -14.60 -0.74
N ALA A 92 24.98 -14.55 0.40
CA ALA A 92 24.37 -13.35 0.93
C ALA A 92 24.92 -13.11 2.35
N MET A 93 24.95 -11.84 2.77
CA MET A 93 25.22 -11.52 4.16
C MET A 93 24.00 -11.91 4.99
N ILE A 94 24.16 -12.90 5.86
CA ILE A 94 23.11 -13.35 6.77
C ILE A 94 23.38 -12.73 8.14
N VAL A 95 22.35 -12.11 8.71
CA VAL A 95 22.39 -11.53 10.05
C VAL A 95 21.63 -12.45 11.00
N THR A 96 22.31 -13.02 11.98
CA THR A 96 21.73 -13.88 13.01
C THR A 96 21.54 -13.10 14.29
N LEU A 97 20.30 -12.99 14.77
CA LEU A 97 19.98 -12.28 16.00
C LEU A 97 20.32 -13.13 17.22
N ASP A 98 20.79 -12.47 18.28
CA ASP A 98 20.92 -13.10 19.60
C ASP A 98 19.60 -12.89 20.37
N ASP A 99 19.00 -13.97 20.90
CA ASP A 99 17.75 -13.87 21.65
C ASP A 99 17.99 -13.38 23.09
N ILE A 100 17.82 -12.08 23.28
CA ILE A 100 17.95 -11.43 24.60
C ILE A 100 16.81 -11.78 25.57
N PHE A 101 15.77 -12.48 25.12
CA PHE A 101 14.61 -12.86 25.92
C PHE A 101 14.60 -14.34 26.33
N GLU A 102 15.60 -15.13 25.92
CA GLU A 102 15.66 -16.58 26.18
C GLU A 102 15.58 -16.93 27.68
N GLU A 103 16.10 -16.08 28.55
CA GLU A 103 16.08 -16.29 30.02
C GLU A 103 14.78 -15.83 30.71
N LEU A 104 13.89 -15.14 30.01
CA LEU A 104 12.68 -14.54 30.59
C LEU A 104 11.44 -15.42 30.31
N THR A 105 10.59 -15.61 31.31
CA THR A 105 9.32 -16.32 31.08
C THR A 105 8.30 -15.42 30.39
N THR A 106 7.40 -16.00 29.61
CA THR A 106 6.34 -15.25 28.91
C THR A 106 5.49 -14.42 29.86
N GLU A 107 5.21 -14.91 31.07
CA GLU A 107 4.48 -14.17 32.10
C GLU A 107 5.22 -12.89 32.53
N GLN A 108 6.54 -12.96 32.71
CA GLN A 108 7.36 -11.81 33.09
C GLN A 108 7.40 -10.78 31.96
N ILE A 109 7.51 -11.25 30.71
CA ILE A 109 7.45 -10.39 29.53
C ILE A 109 6.07 -9.71 29.46
N ALA A 110 4.99 -10.46 29.62
CA ALA A 110 3.62 -9.93 29.59
C ALA A 110 3.38 -8.89 30.69
N ALA A 111 3.78 -9.17 31.93
CA ALA A 111 3.63 -8.25 33.05
C ALA A 111 4.37 -6.92 32.85
N LYS A 112 5.51 -6.93 32.15
CA LYS A 112 6.31 -5.73 31.92
C LYS A 112 5.96 -4.98 30.63
N ARG A 113 5.44 -5.67 29.61
CA ARG A 113 5.39 -5.16 28.22
C ARG A 113 4.00 -4.92 27.66
N LEU A 114 2.95 -5.52 28.22
CA LEU A 114 1.60 -5.26 27.76
C LEU A 114 1.26 -3.77 27.89
N GLU A 115 0.63 -3.21 26.85
CA GLU A 115 0.23 -1.80 26.73
C GLU A 115 1.38 -0.78 26.84
N THR A 116 2.61 -1.24 26.61
CA THR A 116 3.77 -0.35 26.53
C THR A 116 4.08 0.03 25.08
N LYS A 117 4.64 1.23 24.93
CA LYS A 117 5.24 1.70 23.67
C LYS A 117 6.48 0.87 23.36
N VAL A 118 6.55 0.35 22.14
CA VAL A 118 7.69 -0.41 21.62
C VAL A 118 7.98 -0.02 20.17
N TYR A 119 9.09 -0.52 19.63
CA TYR A 119 9.45 -0.33 18.23
C TYR A 119 9.59 -1.67 17.52
N VAL A 120 8.84 -1.85 16.44
CA VAL A 120 8.74 -3.10 15.66
C VAL A 120 9.20 -2.90 14.22
N GLY A 121 9.34 -3.99 13.46
CA GLY A 121 9.73 -3.92 12.05
C GLY A 121 11.23 -3.74 11.81
N TRP A 122 12.07 -4.17 12.76
CA TRP A 122 13.52 -4.12 12.63
C TRP A 122 14.00 -4.68 11.28
N PRO A 123 14.95 -4.00 10.58
CA PRO A 123 15.70 -2.81 11.00
C PRO A 123 15.01 -1.47 10.68
N TYR A 124 13.84 -1.48 10.02
CA TYR A 124 13.06 -0.28 9.71
C TYR A 124 12.03 -0.03 10.82
N ILE A 125 12.55 0.41 11.96
CA ILE A 125 11.79 0.48 13.20
C ILE A 125 10.62 1.49 13.11
N GLN A 126 9.46 1.06 13.59
CA GLN A 126 8.24 1.85 13.67
C GLN A 126 7.65 1.74 15.06
N GLU A 127 7.10 2.83 15.57
CA GLU A 127 6.46 2.85 16.88
C GLU A 127 5.14 2.06 16.85
N ALA A 128 4.95 1.24 17.89
CA ALA A 128 3.76 0.42 18.08
C ALA A 128 3.46 0.27 19.57
N MET A 129 2.28 -0.27 19.89
CA MET A 129 1.91 -0.65 21.24
C MET A 129 1.56 -2.13 21.28
N ILE A 130 2.07 -2.84 22.29
CA ILE A 130 1.77 -4.26 22.50
C ILE A 130 0.38 -4.38 23.12
N ILE A 131 -0.50 -5.16 22.49
CA ILE A 131 -1.87 -5.41 22.99
C ILE A 131 -2.08 -6.85 23.45
N GLY A 132 -1.14 -7.75 23.14
CA GLY A 132 -1.19 -9.13 23.55
C GLY A 132 0.16 -9.81 23.37
N ILE A 133 0.43 -10.81 24.21
CA ILE A 133 1.63 -11.65 24.12
C ILE A 133 1.17 -13.10 24.12
N SER A 134 1.81 -13.96 23.34
CA SER A 134 1.45 -15.38 23.26
C SER A 134 2.67 -16.24 23.09
N ASP A 135 2.67 -17.39 23.77
CA ASP A 135 3.59 -18.51 23.55
C ASP A 135 2.83 -19.72 22.97
N GLU A 136 3.43 -20.90 22.92
CA GLU A 136 2.81 -22.11 22.38
C GLU A 136 1.58 -22.59 23.18
N LEU A 137 1.49 -22.24 24.48
CA LEU A 137 0.51 -22.81 25.40
C LEU A 137 -0.49 -21.78 25.94
N PHE A 138 -0.10 -20.51 26.05
CA PHE A 138 -0.84 -19.44 26.71
C PHE A 138 -0.82 -18.16 25.90
N SER A 139 -1.91 -17.41 26.05
CA SER A 139 -2.03 -16.03 25.59
C SER A 139 -2.28 -15.10 26.77
N TYR A 140 -1.68 -13.93 26.69
CA TYR A 140 -1.68 -12.88 27.69
C TYR A 140 -2.29 -11.62 27.10
N GLY A 141 -3.26 -11.05 27.79
CA GLY A 141 -3.90 -9.80 27.43
C GLY A 141 -4.18 -8.95 28.66
N MET A 142 -4.43 -7.67 28.44
CA MET A 142 -4.84 -6.74 29.48
C MET A 142 -6.37 -6.72 29.57
N ILE A 143 -6.93 -6.80 30.77
CA ILE A 143 -8.32 -6.41 31.02
C ILE A 143 -8.34 -5.22 31.95
N HIS A 144 -9.12 -4.21 31.56
CA HIS A 144 -9.43 -3.07 32.39
C HIS A 144 -10.74 -3.32 33.11
N SER A 145 -10.71 -3.38 34.43
CA SER A 145 -11.93 -3.32 35.22
C SER A 145 -12.25 -1.86 35.54
N VAL A 146 -13.44 -1.41 35.14
CA VAL A 146 -13.89 -0.03 35.36
C VAL A 146 -14.71 -0.02 36.65
N GLY A 147 -14.06 0.29 37.77
CA GLY A 147 -14.66 0.54 39.08
C GLY A 147 -14.38 1.97 39.58
N ALA A 148 -14.29 2.16 40.90
CA ALA A 148 -13.89 3.45 41.51
C ALA A 148 -12.43 3.83 41.23
N THR A 149 -11.59 2.85 40.88
CA THR A 149 -10.23 3.00 40.35
C THR A 149 -10.10 2.08 39.15
N THR A 150 -9.55 2.57 38.04
CA THR A 150 -9.22 1.74 36.88
C THR A 150 -8.04 0.85 37.25
N THR A 151 -8.29 -0.45 37.41
CA THR A 151 -7.23 -1.45 37.62
C THR A 151 -7.04 -2.23 36.33
N SER A 152 -5.78 -2.35 35.91
CA SER A 152 -5.37 -3.15 34.75
C SER A 152 -4.66 -4.40 35.26
N GLU A 153 -5.20 -5.57 34.94
CA GLU A 153 -4.60 -6.85 35.32
C GLU A 153 -4.31 -7.71 34.09
N VAL A 154 -3.13 -8.36 34.11
CA VAL A 154 -2.72 -9.28 33.03
C VAL A 154 -3.46 -10.59 33.23
N ILE A 155 -4.21 -10.99 32.23
CA ILE A 155 -4.93 -12.26 32.25
C ILE A 155 -4.23 -13.25 31.35
N ARG A 156 -4.00 -14.43 31.92
CA ARG A 156 -3.48 -15.61 31.25
C ARG A 156 -4.63 -16.49 30.81
N SER A 157 -4.71 -16.76 29.51
CA SER A 157 -5.70 -17.65 28.91
C SER A 157 -4.99 -18.83 28.22
N PRO A 158 -5.35 -20.09 28.51
CA PRO A 158 -4.79 -21.25 27.79
C PRO A 158 -5.19 -21.21 26.31
N MET A 159 -4.28 -21.61 25.43
CA MET A 159 -4.56 -21.72 24.00
C MET A 159 -5.49 -22.89 23.69
N THR A 160 -6.44 -22.68 22.78
CA THR A 160 -7.21 -23.79 22.20
C THR A 160 -6.39 -24.50 21.12
N PRO A 161 -6.72 -25.75 20.73
CA PRO A 161 -6.00 -26.44 19.65
C PRO A 161 -5.98 -25.67 18.32
N ALA A 162 -7.02 -24.89 18.03
CA ALA A 162 -7.08 -24.03 16.85
C ALA A 162 -6.11 -22.84 16.97
N ASP A 163 -5.96 -22.26 18.16
CA ASP A 163 -5.03 -21.16 18.42
C ASP A 163 -3.57 -21.63 18.31
N VAL A 164 -3.26 -22.81 18.81
CA VAL A 164 -1.91 -23.42 18.68
C VAL A 164 -1.55 -23.60 17.20
N GLN A 165 -2.48 -24.14 16.39
CA GLN A 165 -2.26 -24.25 14.95
C GLN A 165 -2.07 -22.88 14.28
N ALA A 166 -2.84 -21.87 14.68
CA ALA A 166 -2.70 -20.52 14.16
C ALA A 166 -1.36 -19.88 14.58
N PHE A 167 -0.91 -20.13 15.80
CA PHE A 167 0.39 -19.71 16.31
C PHE A 167 1.53 -20.32 15.49
N ASP A 168 1.46 -21.63 15.20
CA ASP A 168 2.43 -22.33 14.35
C ASP A 168 2.55 -21.73 12.95
N ILE A 169 1.41 -21.46 12.31
CA ILE A 169 1.37 -20.83 10.99
C ILE A 169 2.00 -19.43 11.05
N LYS A 170 1.69 -18.65 12.09
CA LYS A 170 2.22 -17.28 12.26
C LYS A 170 3.72 -17.26 12.50
N ARG A 171 4.23 -18.09 13.42
CA ARG A 171 5.68 -18.14 13.69
C ARG A 171 6.47 -18.55 12.46
N ALA A 172 5.97 -19.53 11.69
CA ALA A 172 6.60 -19.96 10.44
C ALA A 172 6.56 -18.86 9.36
N ALA A 173 5.46 -18.11 9.26
CA ALA A 173 5.33 -16.99 8.33
C ALA A 173 6.30 -15.84 8.67
N ILE A 174 6.41 -15.48 9.95
CA ILE A 174 7.33 -14.44 10.44
C ILE A 174 8.78 -14.86 10.17
N TYR A 175 9.14 -16.11 10.49
CA TYR A 175 10.46 -16.65 10.18
C TYR A 175 10.77 -16.56 8.68
N THR A 176 9.84 -17.00 7.83
CA THR A 176 10.00 -16.96 6.37
C THR A 176 10.17 -15.53 5.86
N GLN A 177 9.44 -14.57 6.43
CA GLN A 177 9.54 -13.16 6.07
C GLN A 177 10.95 -12.61 6.34
N TYR A 178 11.51 -12.86 7.52
CA TYR A 178 12.87 -12.43 7.87
C TYR A 178 13.95 -13.20 7.10
N ALA A 179 13.78 -14.52 6.93
CA ALA A 179 14.70 -15.36 6.16
C ALA A 179 14.80 -14.91 4.69
N ARG A 180 13.72 -14.33 4.14
CA ARG A 180 13.70 -13.72 2.81
C ARG A 180 14.58 -12.46 2.71
N LEU A 181 14.73 -11.75 3.82
CA LEU A 181 15.54 -10.54 3.95
C LEU A 181 17.00 -10.83 4.31
N GLY A 182 17.37 -12.10 4.49
CA GLY A 182 18.71 -12.48 4.95
C GLY A 182 18.91 -12.31 6.46
N VAL A 183 17.83 -12.34 7.24
CA VAL A 183 17.87 -12.29 8.69
C VAL A 183 17.45 -13.65 9.26
N ASP A 184 18.29 -14.24 10.09
CA ASP A 184 17.97 -15.42 10.87
C ASP A 184 17.60 -14.98 12.30
N ILE A 185 16.33 -15.10 12.64
CA ILE A 185 15.80 -14.68 13.95
C ILE A 185 15.80 -15.82 14.97
N GLY A 186 16.30 -17.01 14.62
CA GLY A 186 16.29 -18.18 15.50
C GLY A 186 14.90 -18.80 15.68
N THR A 187 14.70 -19.51 16.78
CA THR A 187 13.38 -20.05 17.18
C THR A 187 12.47 -18.93 17.66
N VAL A 188 11.19 -18.99 17.30
CA VAL A 188 10.20 -17.98 17.69
C VAL A 188 9.27 -18.60 18.71
N ASP A 189 9.62 -18.41 19.98
CA ASP A 189 8.89 -18.97 21.12
C ASP A 189 7.81 -18.03 21.65
N VAL A 190 8.01 -16.71 21.50
CA VAL A 190 7.07 -15.68 21.96
C VAL A 190 6.70 -14.73 20.81
N LEU A 191 5.40 -14.59 20.58
CA LEU A 191 4.82 -13.62 19.65
C LEU A 191 4.17 -12.47 20.42
N ALA A 192 4.48 -11.24 20.01
CA ALA A 192 3.81 -10.05 20.49
C ALA A 192 2.85 -9.53 19.42
N LYS A 193 1.58 -9.40 19.78
CA LYS A 193 0.54 -8.77 18.97
C LYS A 193 0.55 -7.28 19.21
N VAL A 194 0.69 -6.50 18.14
CA VAL A 194 0.83 -5.04 18.23
C VAL A 194 -0.18 -4.29 17.38
N VAL A 195 -0.42 -3.04 17.78
CA VAL A 195 -1.09 -2.01 16.98
C VAL A 195 -0.07 -0.94 16.61
N LEU A 196 0.03 -0.63 15.32
CA LEU A 196 0.98 0.36 14.82
C LEU A 196 0.50 1.78 15.13
N LEU A 197 1.44 2.70 15.35
CA LEU A 197 1.14 4.12 15.43
C LEU A 197 0.64 4.63 14.08
N LYS A 198 -0.58 5.17 14.07
CA LYS A 198 -1.20 5.77 12.88
C LYS A 198 -0.77 7.23 12.70
N GLY A 199 -0.64 7.96 13.81
CA GLY A 199 -0.20 9.35 13.81
C GLY A 199 -0.61 10.08 15.08
N LEU A 200 -0.78 11.41 14.98
CA LEU A 200 -1.34 12.22 16.05
C LEU A 200 -2.80 12.54 15.75
N LYS A 201 -3.65 12.39 16.75
CA LYS A 201 -5.03 12.83 16.73
C LYS A 201 -5.19 14.06 17.61
N GLN A 202 -5.90 15.06 17.10
CA GLN A 202 -6.31 16.19 17.91
C GLN A 202 -7.54 15.82 18.74
N LEU A 203 -7.44 15.99 20.05
CA LEU A 203 -8.55 15.86 20.99
C LEU A 203 -9.45 17.11 20.94
N PRO A 204 -10.70 17.04 21.44
CA PRO A 204 -11.61 18.19 21.48
C PRO A 204 -11.07 19.40 22.24
N ASN A 205 -10.14 19.18 23.18
CA ASN A 205 -9.46 20.24 23.92
C ASN A 205 -8.30 20.89 23.12
N GLY A 206 -7.98 20.41 21.93
CA GLY A 206 -6.89 20.91 21.08
C GLY A 206 -5.56 20.17 21.24
N ALA A 207 -5.41 19.30 22.24
CA ALA A 207 -4.17 18.54 22.47
C ALA A 207 -3.94 17.50 21.36
N LEU A 208 -2.67 17.30 20.98
CA LEU A 208 -2.25 16.28 20.03
C LEU A 208 -1.71 15.08 20.79
N VAL A 209 -2.42 13.96 20.71
CA VAL A 209 -2.07 12.68 21.35
C VAL A 209 -1.87 11.60 20.30
N LYS A 210 -1.10 10.56 20.63
CA LYS A 210 -0.84 9.44 19.72
C LYS A 210 -2.12 8.64 19.47
N GLU A 211 -2.39 8.39 18.19
CA GLU A 211 -3.46 7.50 17.73
C GLU A 211 -2.85 6.21 17.18
N TYR A 212 -3.23 5.09 17.77
CA TYR A 212 -2.87 3.75 17.30
C TYR A 212 -3.99 3.16 16.45
N ASP A 213 -3.64 2.30 15.49
CA ASP A 213 -4.61 1.65 14.62
C ASP A 213 -5.20 0.38 15.25
N TRP A 214 -6.41 0.51 15.79
CA TRP A 214 -7.14 -0.59 16.43
C TRP A 214 -7.87 -1.54 15.46
N THR A 215 -7.79 -1.26 14.15
CA THR A 215 -8.48 -2.05 13.12
C THR A 215 -8.03 -3.52 13.18
N PRO A 216 -8.94 -4.49 13.38
CA PRO A 216 -8.56 -5.90 13.57
C PRO A 216 -7.69 -6.48 12.45
N SER A 217 -7.89 -6.06 11.20
CA SER A 217 -7.12 -6.52 10.04
C SER A 217 -5.70 -5.97 9.94
N LEU A 218 -5.38 -4.91 10.70
CA LEU A 218 -4.06 -4.27 10.70
C LEU A 218 -3.21 -4.66 11.92
N ARG A 219 -3.82 -5.37 12.90
CA ARG A 219 -3.10 -5.96 14.02
C ARG A 219 -2.13 -7.00 13.48
N THR A 220 -0.87 -6.85 13.82
CA THR A 220 0.21 -7.68 13.30
C THR A 220 0.94 -8.33 14.47
N ASP A 221 1.40 -9.56 14.27
CA ASP A 221 2.21 -10.29 15.23
C ASP A 221 3.69 -10.17 14.84
N TYR A 222 4.57 -9.91 15.81
CA TYR A 222 6.02 -9.86 15.64
C TYR A 222 6.69 -10.82 16.62
N ALA A 223 7.83 -11.39 16.22
CA ALA A 223 8.67 -12.18 17.12
C ALA A 223 9.28 -11.27 18.19
N MET A 224 9.19 -11.66 19.47
CA MET A 224 9.61 -10.81 20.59
C MET A 224 11.08 -10.38 20.48
N GLN A 225 11.97 -11.27 20.04
CA GLN A 225 13.39 -10.97 19.83
C GLN A 225 13.68 -9.91 18.75
N THR A 226 12.69 -9.53 17.95
CA THR A 226 12.82 -8.48 16.91
C THR A 226 12.31 -7.10 17.36
N ILE A 227 11.79 -7.00 18.59
CA ILE A 227 11.15 -5.80 19.13
C ILE A 227 12.13 -5.05 20.03
N LEU A 228 12.20 -3.73 19.83
CA LEU A 228 12.97 -2.83 20.67
C LEU A 228 12.09 -2.14 21.70
N GLU A 229 12.64 -1.94 22.89
CA GLU A 229 11.94 -1.25 23.98
C GLU A 229 11.93 0.26 23.82
N SER A 230 13.05 0.81 23.35
CA SER A 230 13.24 2.25 23.19
C SER A 230 14.25 2.54 22.09
N VAL A 231 14.21 3.77 21.59
CA VAL A 231 15.16 4.30 20.60
C VAL A 231 15.75 5.58 21.16
N ILE A 232 16.97 5.91 20.72
CA ILE A 232 17.68 7.09 21.20
C ILE A 232 17.04 8.37 20.64
N ASN A 233 16.69 8.35 19.35
CA ASN A 233 16.05 9.46 18.66
C ASN A 233 14.63 9.07 18.26
N GLU A 234 13.64 9.59 18.98
CA GLU A 234 12.23 9.46 18.61
C GLU A 234 11.87 10.37 17.43
N ASP A 235 10.85 9.99 16.67
CA ASP A 235 10.36 10.79 15.55
C ASP A 235 9.61 12.03 16.05
N GLU A 236 10.15 13.20 15.73
CA GLU A 236 9.61 14.48 16.19
C GLU A 236 8.20 14.77 15.69
N ARG A 237 7.81 14.15 14.56
CA ARG A 237 6.48 14.32 13.97
C ARG A 237 5.38 13.72 14.84
N TYR A 238 5.73 12.77 15.72
CA TYR A 238 4.79 12.07 16.60
C TYR A 238 4.94 12.45 18.07
N LYS A 239 5.67 13.52 18.38
CA LYS A 239 5.72 14.08 19.73
C LYS A 239 4.35 14.67 20.09
N GLU A 240 3.77 14.18 21.19
CA GLU A 240 2.52 14.70 21.72
C GLU A 240 2.68 16.15 22.13
N LYS A 241 1.62 16.94 21.93
CA LYS A 241 1.59 18.36 22.29
C LYS A 241 0.37 18.65 23.15
N PRO A 242 0.52 19.43 24.24
CA PRO A 242 -0.62 19.86 25.03
C PRO A 242 -1.54 20.76 24.20
N ALA A 243 -2.76 20.97 24.69
CA ALA A 243 -3.72 21.87 24.08
C ALA A 243 -3.12 23.29 23.98
N PRO A 244 -2.95 23.85 22.77
CA PRO A 244 -2.56 25.24 22.60
C PRO A 244 -3.74 26.16 22.95
N LEU A 245 -3.45 27.43 23.25
CA LEU A 245 -4.49 28.44 23.35
C LEU A 245 -5.08 28.71 21.96
N ILE A 246 -6.37 29.06 21.89
CA ILE A 246 -7.02 29.41 20.61
C ILE A 246 -6.28 30.58 19.92
N ALA A 247 -5.76 31.53 20.69
CA ALA A 247 -4.97 32.64 20.17
C ALA A 247 -3.71 32.21 19.40
N ASP A 248 -3.06 31.14 19.86
CA ASP A 248 -1.84 30.61 19.22
C ASP A 248 -2.18 29.71 18.04
N GLN A 249 -3.26 28.94 18.15
CA GLN A 249 -3.68 27.98 17.11
C GLN A 249 -4.36 28.68 15.92
N PHE A 250 -5.19 29.69 16.21
CA PHE A 250 -6.00 30.40 15.24
C PHE A 250 -5.90 31.91 15.46
N PRO A 251 -4.72 32.51 15.21
CA PRO A 251 -4.54 33.95 15.36
C PRO A 251 -5.50 34.74 14.46
N VAL A 252 -5.80 35.98 14.84
CA VAL A 252 -6.67 36.87 14.06
C VAL A 252 -6.15 36.98 12.62
N GLY A 253 -7.05 36.84 11.65
CA GLY A 253 -6.73 36.80 10.23
C GLY A 253 -6.48 35.39 9.67
N THR A 254 -6.42 34.36 10.52
CA THR A 254 -6.31 32.96 10.06
C THR A 254 -7.48 32.61 9.16
N ARG A 255 -7.16 31.97 8.02
CA ARG A 255 -8.14 31.47 7.06
C ARG A 255 -8.29 29.96 7.23
N GLY A 256 -9.51 29.48 7.21
CA GLY A 256 -9.84 28.06 7.36
C GLY A 256 -11.13 27.70 6.66
N PHE A 257 -11.68 26.54 7.01
CA PHE A 257 -12.98 26.08 6.51
C PHE A 257 -13.94 25.91 7.68
N TYR A 258 -15.17 26.38 7.51
CA TYR A 258 -16.22 26.19 8.48
C TYR A 258 -16.79 24.76 8.39
N LEU A 259 -16.93 24.08 9.52
CA LEU A 259 -17.44 22.69 9.58
C LEU A 259 -18.87 22.59 10.14
N GLY A 260 -19.50 23.71 10.48
CA GLY A 260 -20.89 23.72 10.95
C GLY A 260 -21.88 23.53 9.79
N GLU A 261 -23.09 23.05 10.14
CA GLU A 261 -24.12 22.68 9.16
C GLU A 261 -24.57 23.86 8.27
N GLU A 262 -24.56 25.08 8.80
CA GLU A 262 -25.06 26.27 8.11
C GLU A 262 -24.25 26.66 6.87
N ALA A 263 -22.96 26.34 6.85
CA ALA A 263 -22.03 26.76 5.79
C ALA A 263 -20.85 25.79 5.68
N TYR A 264 -21.14 24.48 5.67
CA TYR A 264 -20.11 23.44 5.65
C TYR A 264 -19.14 23.60 4.48
N ALA A 265 -17.84 23.46 4.77
CA ALA A 265 -16.72 23.62 3.85
C ALA A 265 -16.60 25.01 3.20
N GLN A 266 -17.27 26.03 3.72
CA GLN A 266 -17.11 27.40 3.24
C GLN A 266 -15.85 28.09 3.83
N PRO A 267 -15.21 29.01 3.09
CA PRO A 267 -14.09 29.79 3.59
C PRO A 267 -14.47 30.58 4.84
N LEU A 268 -13.62 30.47 5.86
CA LEU A 268 -13.74 31.14 7.15
C LEU A 268 -12.50 32.01 7.39
N GLN A 269 -12.69 33.17 8.03
CA GLN A 269 -11.61 34.00 8.55
C GLN A 269 -11.87 34.38 10.01
N VAL A 270 -10.87 34.24 10.87
CA VAL A 270 -10.94 34.65 12.28
C VAL A 270 -10.86 36.17 12.38
N LEU A 271 -11.87 36.81 12.98
CA LEU A 271 -11.95 38.26 13.14
C LEU A 271 -11.45 38.73 14.52
N ALA A 272 -11.88 38.05 15.57
CA ALA A 272 -11.54 38.37 16.95
C ALA A 272 -11.55 37.12 17.80
N ILE A 273 -10.83 37.15 18.92
CA ILE A 273 -10.73 36.04 19.86
C ILE A 273 -11.18 36.57 21.23
N HIS A 274 -12.19 35.90 21.81
CA HIS A 274 -12.79 36.28 23.08
C HIS A 274 -12.45 35.23 24.15
N GLY A 275 -11.57 35.61 25.07
CA GLY A 275 -11.12 34.73 26.14
C GLY A 275 -10.33 33.52 25.61
N ALA A 276 -10.45 32.38 26.30
CA ALA A 276 -9.68 31.18 25.98
C ALA A 276 -10.35 30.23 24.97
N HIS A 277 -11.66 30.34 24.77
CA HIS A 277 -12.46 29.29 24.10
C HIS A 277 -13.39 29.76 22.98
N HIS A 278 -13.52 31.07 22.73
CA HIS A 278 -14.45 31.60 21.73
C HIS A 278 -13.72 32.50 20.73
N ALA A 279 -14.15 32.43 19.47
CA ALA A 279 -13.65 33.29 18.40
C ALA A 279 -14.80 33.75 17.52
N ASP A 280 -14.78 35.03 17.14
CA ASP A 280 -15.68 35.58 16.14
C ASP A 280 -15.09 35.29 14.76
N VAL A 281 -15.92 34.75 13.87
CA VAL A 281 -15.49 34.31 12.56
C VAL A 281 -16.39 34.90 11.47
N PHE A 282 -15.77 35.31 10.37
CA PHE A 282 -16.46 35.64 9.14
C PHE A 282 -16.51 34.38 8.27
N VAL A 283 -17.70 33.99 7.83
CA VAL A 283 -17.90 32.85 6.92
C VAL A 283 -18.46 33.36 5.61
N ALA A 284 -17.79 33.05 4.50
CA ALA A 284 -18.28 33.39 3.18
C ALA A 284 -19.43 32.45 2.80
N ALA A 285 -20.67 32.91 2.90
CA ALA A 285 -21.83 32.11 2.50
C ALA A 285 -21.94 32.05 0.96
N ALA A 286 -21.40 31.00 0.33
CA ALA A 286 -21.73 30.67 -1.04
C ALA A 286 -23.00 29.81 -1.09
N LYS A 287 -23.81 29.96 -2.15
CA LYS A 287 -24.90 29.02 -2.41
C LYS A 287 -24.28 27.65 -2.76
N PRO A 288 -24.73 26.55 -2.14
CA PRO A 288 -24.29 25.24 -2.56
C PRO A 288 -24.73 25.01 -4.02
N GLU A 289 -23.78 24.79 -4.91
CA GLU A 289 -24.07 24.20 -6.23
C GLU A 289 -24.63 22.79 -6.04
N ASP A 290 -25.33 22.26 -7.04
CA ASP A 290 -25.97 20.95 -6.97
C ASP A 290 -24.93 19.82 -6.80
N MET A 291 -24.66 19.47 -5.55
CA MET A 291 -23.72 18.41 -5.16
C MET A 291 -24.15 17.02 -5.64
N MET A 292 -25.39 16.85 -6.11
CA MET A 292 -25.95 15.55 -6.52
C MET A 292 -25.74 15.24 -8.00
N LEU A 293 -25.22 16.17 -8.81
CA LEU A 293 -25.01 15.93 -10.24
C LEU A 293 -24.09 14.73 -10.49
N GLY A 294 -22.98 14.66 -9.74
CA GLY A 294 -21.99 13.58 -9.90
C GLY A 294 -22.54 12.21 -9.52
N THR A 295 -23.29 12.10 -8.43
CA THR A 295 -23.95 10.85 -8.01
C THR A 295 -25.05 10.46 -8.97
N ALA A 296 -25.85 11.40 -9.46
CA ALA A 296 -26.89 11.14 -10.45
C ALA A 296 -26.31 10.59 -11.77
N ILE A 297 -25.20 11.16 -12.26
CA ILE A 297 -24.50 10.65 -13.45
C ILE A 297 -23.91 9.27 -13.19
N ALA A 298 -23.26 9.06 -12.04
CA ALA A 298 -22.69 7.77 -11.68
C ALA A 298 -23.76 6.66 -11.60
N ASP A 299 -24.91 6.95 -10.99
CA ASP A 299 -26.04 6.02 -10.91
C ASP A 299 -26.64 5.73 -12.29
N ALA A 300 -26.79 6.77 -13.13
CA ALA A 300 -27.26 6.61 -14.49
C ALA A 300 -26.31 5.72 -15.32
N GLU A 301 -25.00 5.90 -15.19
CA GLU A 301 -24.00 5.07 -15.87
C GLU A 301 -23.95 3.64 -15.31
N GLN A 302 -24.07 3.47 -13.99
CA GLN A 302 -24.10 2.14 -13.37
C GLN A 302 -25.31 1.32 -13.84
N LYS A 303 -26.45 1.96 -14.06
CA LYS A 303 -27.66 1.32 -14.61
C LYS A 303 -27.53 0.94 -16.09
N LYS A 304 -26.67 1.60 -16.87
CA LYS A 304 -26.46 1.29 -18.30
C LYS A 304 -25.63 0.02 -18.51
N VAL A 305 -24.80 -0.38 -17.55
CA VAL A 305 -23.86 -1.49 -17.73
C VAL A 305 -24.25 -2.68 -16.87
N VAL A 306 -24.81 -3.70 -17.52
CA VAL A 306 -25.10 -4.99 -16.89
C VAL A 306 -23.83 -5.84 -16.90
N TYR A 307 -23.52 -6.44 -15.76
CA TYR A 307 -22.42 -7.39 -15.60
C TYR A 307 -23.00 -8.77 -15.27
N HIS A 308 -22.52 -9.77 -15.99
CA HIS A 308 -22.91 -11.17 -15.86
C HIS A 308 -21.80 -11.95 -15.14
N ALA A 309 -22.21 -12.91 -14.32
CA ALA A 309 -21.27 -13.81 -13.66
C ALA A 309 -20.56 -14.70 -14.70
N SER A 310 -19.33 -15.10 -14.41
CA SER A 310 -18.57 -16.00 -15.29
C SER A 310 -19.32 -17.29 -15.63
N ILE A 311 -20.08 -17.84 -14.67
CA ILE A 311 -20.85 -19.07 -14.83
C ILE A 311 -22.02 -18.87 -15.81
N GLU A 312 -22.71 -17.73 -15.72
CA GLU A 312 -23.80 -17.37 -16.63
C GLU A 312 -23.29 -17.24 -18.06
N LEU A 313 -22.19 -16.50 -18.24
CA LEU A 313 -21.54 -16.32 -19.53
C LEU A 313 -21.06 -17.66 -20.12
N CYS A 314 -20.54 -18.57 -19.29
CA CYS A 314 -20.12 -19.91 -19.72
C CYS A 314 -21.29 -20.74 -20.28
N ARG A 315 -22.48 -20.66 -19.65
CA ARG A 315 -23.68 -21.39 -20.10
C ARG A 315 -24.16 -20.87 -21.45
N GLU A 316 -24.17 -19.55 -21.64
CA GLU A 316 -24.63 -18.93 -22.89
C GLU A 316 -23.67 -19.14 -24.06
N LEU A 317 -22.35 -19.20 -23.81
CA LEU A 317 -21.33 -19.42 -24.84
C LEU A 317 -20.99 -20.90 -25.05
N HIS A 318 -21.59 -21.81 -24.27
CA HIS A 318 -21.28 -23.24 -24.27
C HIS A 318 -19.78 -23.55 -24.12
N ILE A 319 -19.12 -22.86 -23.19
CA ILE A 319 -17.69 -23.05 -22.86
C ILE A 319 -17.50 -23.33 -21.37
N THR A 320 -16.40 -24.01 -21.02
CA THR A 320 -16.04 -24.25 -19.61
C THR A 320 -15.50 -22.99 -18.95
N SER A 321 -15.62 -22.90 -17.62
CA SER A 321 -15.09 -21.75 -16.86
C SER A 321 -13.58 -21.61 -16.96
N LEU A 322 -12.85 -22.73 -17.13
CA LEU A 322 -11.42 -22.71 -17.38
C LEU A 322 -11.10 -22.09 -18.75
N LEU A 323 -11.85 -22.46 -19.80
CA LEU A 323 -11.68 -21.90 -21.16
C LEU A 323 -11.97 -20.42 -21.19
N LEU A 324 -13.09 -20.00 -20.61
CA LEU A 324 -13.40 -18.58 -20.45
C LEU A 324 -12.27 -17.85 -19.70
N SER A 325 -11.74 -18.44 -18.63
CA SER A 325 -10.67 -17.83 -17.84
C SER A 325 -9.37 -17.64 -18.63
N LYS A 326 -8.97 -18.65 -19.42
CA LYS A 326 -7.76 -18.62 -20.24
C LYS A 326 -7.90 -17.64 -21.41
N ILE A 327 -9.00 -17.72 -22.16
CA ILE A 327 -9.20 -16.88 -23.36
C ILE A 327 -9.41 -15.41 -23.02
N THR A 328 -9.98 -15.11 -21.84
CA THR A 328 -10.14 -13.72 -21.38
C THR A 328 -8.92 -13.16 -20.66
N ALA A 329 -7.95 -14.01 -20.29
CA ALA A 329 -6.66 -13.60 -19.73
C ALA A 329 -5.58 -13.52 -20.83
N SER A 330 -4.32 -13.35 -20.43
CA SER A 330 -3.18 -13.58 -21.32
C SER A 330 -2.93 -15.07 -21.43
N TYR A 331 -2.91 -15.59 -22.67
CA TYR A 331 -2.73 -17.00 -22.95
C TYR A 331 -1.76 -17.17 -24.10
N SER A 332 -0.56 -17.67 -23.82
CA SER A 332 0.51 -17.80 -24.82
C SER A 332 0.68 -19.25 -25.25
N ILE A 333 0.86 -19.43 -26.56
CA ILE A 333 1.14 -20.72 -27.21
C ILE A 333 2.49 -20.65 -27.94
N THR A 334 3.15 -21.79 -28.13
CA THR A 334 4.42 -21.88 -28.88
C THR A 334 4.19 -22.15 -30.36
N LYS A 335 4.98 -21.51 -31.24
CA LYS A 335 4.95 -21.71 -32.70
C LYS A 335 6.02 -22.73 -33.13
N GLY A 336 5.72 -24.03 -33.09
CA GLY A 336 6.61 -25.06 -33.64
C GLY A 336 8.03 -25.10 -33.02
N GLU A 337 9.03 -25.57 -33.77
CA GLU A 337 10.42 -25.79 -33.31
C GLU A 337 11.18 -24.52 -32.89
N GLN A 338 10.73 -23.34 -33.31
CA GLN A 338 11.27 -22.07 -32.84
C GLN A 338 10.40 -21.59 -31.68
N ASP A 339 10.95 -21.66 -30.46
CA ASP A 339 10.36 -21.43 -29.14
C ASP A 339 9.80 -20.00 -28.90
N SER A 340 9.14 -19.44 -29.91
CA SER A 340 8.52 -18.12 -29.93
C SER A 340 7.13 -18.19 -29.31
N LEU A 341 6.95 -17.47 -28.21
CA LEU A 341 5.69 -17.39 -27.48
C LEU A 341 4.77 -16.35 -28.13
N THR A 342 3.56 -16.77 -28.50
CA THR A 342 2.54 -15.88 -29.04
C THR A 342 1.29 -15.87 -28.17
N ASN A 343 0.89 -14.69 -27.70
CA ASN A 343 -0.32 -14.51 -26.89
C ASN A 343 -1.57 -14.46 -27.78
N ILE A 344 -2.48 -15.41 -27.59
CA ILE A 344 -3.78 -15.53 -28.26
C ILE A 344 -4.96 -15.16 -27.35
N GLY A 345 -4.70 -14.77 -26.10
CA GLY A 345 -5.74 -14.32 -25.17
C GLY A 345 -6.26 -12.92 -25.49
N LEU A 346 -7.52 -12.67 -25.17
CA LEU A 346 -8.20 -11.37 -25.33
C LEU A 346 -7.69 -10.30 -24.35
N ASN A 347 -6.97 -10.69 -23.30
CA ASN A 347 -6.37 -9.80 -22.30
C ASN A 347 -7.38 -8.84 -21.64
N LEU A 348 -8.58 -9.34 -21.35
CA LEU A 348 -9.64 -8.59 -20.67
C LEU A 348 -9.46 -8.57 -19.14
N LYS A 349 -8.73 -9.54 -18.60
CA LYS A 349 -8.41 -9.63 -17.16
C LYS A 349 -6.95 -10.04 -16.93
N PHE A 350 -6.36 -9.55 -15.85
CA PHE A 350 -4.99 -9.87 -15.45
C PHE A 350 -4.93 -10.15 -13.94
N GLU A 351 -5.11 -11.41 -13.53
CA GLU A 351 -5.14 -11.79 -12.10
C GLU A 351 -3.81 -11.44 -11.41
N GLY A 352 -2.68 -11.85 -12.00
CA GLY A 352 -1.35 -11.60 -11.42
C GLY A 352 -0.98 -10.11 -11.31
N LYS A 353 -1.58 -9.25 -12.15
CA LYS A 353 -1.39 -7.79 -12.10
C LYS A 353 -2.52 -7.07 -11.35
N LYS A 354 -3.56 -7.78 -10.90
CA LYS A 354 -4.80 -7.21 -10.35
C LYS A 354 -5.42 -6.12 -11.24
N GLN A 355 -5.36 -6.31 -12.56
CA GLN A 355 -5.84 -5.33 -13.55
C GLN A 355 -7.05 -5.87 -14.33
N LYS A 356 -7.90 -4.95 -14.79
CA LYS A 356 -9.12 -5.23 -15.58
C LYS A 356 -9.22 -4.25 -16.75
N VAL A 357 -9.92 -4.66 -17.81
CA VAL A 357 -10.25 -3.75 -18.91
C VAL A 357 -11.61 -3.10 -18.64
N LEU A 358 -11.61 -1.77 -18.49
CA LEU A 358 -12.81 -0.98 -18.20
C LEU A 358 -13.87 -1.15 -19.29
N GLY A 359 -15.12 -1.33 -18.87
CA GLY A 359 -16.26 -1.57 -19.77
C GLY A 359 -16.38 -3.02 -20.28
N TYR A 360 -15.43 -3.90 -19.96
CA TYR A 360 -15.46 -5.33 -20.35
C TYR A 360 -15.54 -6.25 -19.14
N THR A 361 -14.71 -6.05 -18.12
CA THR A 361 -14.61 -6.96 -16.96
C THR A 361 -14.60 -6.20 -15.63
N ARG A 362 -15.01 -6.87 -14.56
CA ARG A 362 -14.79 -6.44 -13.16
C ARG A 362 -14.49 -7.63 -12.26
N ARG A 363 -13.77 -7.38 -11.17
CA ARG A 363 -13.51 -8.36 -10.10
C ARG A 363 -14.38 -8.01 -8.90
N THR A 364 -15.24 -8.92 -8.49
CA THR A 364 -16.05 -8.85 -7.26
C THR A 364 -15.51 -9.85 -6.24
N ALA A 365 -16.08 -9.92 -5.03
CA ALA A 365 -15.66 -10.90 -4.02
C ALA A 365 -15.86 -12.35 -4.51
N THR A 366 -16.93 -12.60 -5.28
CA THR A 366 -17.33 -13.92 -5.76
C THR A 366 -16.60 -14.37 -7.03
N GLY A 367 -15.99 -13.46 -7.80
CA GLY A 367 -15.26 -13.83 -9.01
C GLY A 367 -15.06 -12.71 -10.01
N TRP A 368 -14.80 -13.11 -11.26
CA TRP A 368 -14.77 -12.20 -12.41
C TRP A 368 -16.13 -12.14 -13.07
N GLU A 369 -16.55 -10.92 -13.41
CA GLU A 369 -17.81 -10.64 -14.09
C GLU A 369 -17.54 -9.87 -15.38
N TYR A 370 -18.44 -10.03 -16.35
CA TYR A 370 -18.24 -9.62 -17.74
C TYR A 370 -19.47 -8.84 -18.24
N THR A 371 -19.25 -7.81 -19.05
CA THR A 371 -20.34 -7.06 -19.69
C THR A 371 -20.81 -7.73 -20.98
N ASP A 372 -21.94 -7.29 -21.53
CA ASP A 372 -22.40 -7.70 -22.87
C ASP A 372 -21.36 -7.43 -23.97
N LYS A 373 -20.57 -6.35 -23.84
CA LYS A 373 -19.47 -6.07 -24.77
C LYS A 373 -18.40 -7.16 -24.75
N ALA A 374 -18.06 -7.67 -23.56
CA ALA A 374 -17.12 -8.78 -23.43
C ALA A 374 -17.71 -10.09 -23.95
N LYS A 375 -18.99 -10.37 -23.67
CA LYS A 375 -19.71 -11.52 -24.22
C LYS A 375 -19.69 -11.53 -25.74
N ASN A 376 -20.06 -10.41 -26.37
CA ASN A 376 -20.06 -10.27 -27.82
C ASN A 376 -18.67 -10.42 -28.42
N LEU A 377 -17.63 -9.92 -27.74
CA LEU A 377 -16.24 -10.09 -28.18
C LEU A 377 -15.80 -11.56 -28.15
N VAL A 378 -16.12 -12.30 -27.08
CA VAL A 378 -15.81 -13.74 -26.99
C VAL A 378 -16.60 -14.52 -28.06
N LYS A 379 -17.88 -14.17 -28.27
CA LYS A 379 -18.72 -14.79 -29.30
C LYS A 379 -18.18 -14.54 -30.70
N GLU A 380 -17.78 -13.31 -31.02
CA GLU A 380 -17.16 -12.98 -32.31
C GLU A 380 -15.84 -13.75 -32.50
N TYR A 381 -15.05 -13.88 -31.43
CA TYR A 381 -13.80 -14.64 -31.48
C TYR A 381 -14.05 -16.13 -31.74
N GLN A 382 -15.05 -16.71 -31.08
CA GLN A 382 -15.48 -18.10 -31.28
C GLN A 382 -16.00 -18.35 -32.70
N THR A 383 -16.82 -17.45 -33.24
CA THR A 383 -17.37 -17.58 -34.60
C THR A 383 -16.29 -17.49 -35.68
N LYS A 384 -15.28 -16.62 -35.50
CA LYS A 384 -14.20 -16.48 -36.49
C LYS A 384 -13.14 -17.57 -36.42
N PHE A 385 -12.95 -18.20 -35.26
CA PHE A 385 -11.91 -19.22 -35.05
C PHE A 385 -12.47 -20.45 -34.30
N PRO A 386 -13.47 -21.16 -34.86
CA PRO A 386 -14.09 -22.30 -34.19
C PRO A 386 -13.09 -23.44 -33.90
N ASP A 387 -12.20 -23.74 -34.85
CA ASP A 387 -11.18 -24.80 -34.73
C ASP A 387 -10.26 -24.57 -33.52
N LEU A 388 -9.90 -23.31 -33.24
CA LEU A 388 -9.10 -22.94 -32.08
C LEU A 388 -9.83 -23.25 -30.78
N PHE A 389 -11.12 -22.91 -30.69
CA PHE A 389 -11.92 -23.17 -29.48
C PHE A 389 -12.14 -24.67 -29.27
N ASP A 390 -12.31 -25.45 -30.33
CA ASP A 390 -12.45 -26.90 -30.22
C ASP A 390 -11.12 -27.59 -29.86
N GLY A 391 -10.00 -27.12 -30.42
CA GLY A 391 -8.67 -27.53 -29.98
C GLY A 391 -8.41 -27.22 -28.51
N LEU A 392 -8.75 -26.00 -28.07
CA LEU A 392 -8.61 -25.61 -26.67
C LEU A 392 -9.51 -26.42 -25.75
N LYS A 393 -10.75 -26.76 -26.14
CA LYS A 393 -11.64 -27.61 -25.32
C LYS A 393 -11.05 -29.00 -25.04
N ARG A 394 -10.34 -29.59 -26.00
CA ARG A 394 -9.69 -30.91 -25.84
C ARG A 394 -8.47 -30.84 -24.93
N GLU A 395 -7.62 -29.83 -25.16
CA GLU A 395 -6.27 -29.78 -24.59
C GLU A 395 -6.18 -28.93 -23.31
N ILE A 396 -7.26 -28.35 -22.79
CA ILE A 396 -7.16 -27.27 -21.78
C ILE A 396 -6.45 -27.63 -20.47
N HIS A 397 -6.30 -28.93 -20.18
CA HIS A 397 -5.64 -29.45 -18.99
C HIS A 397 -4.16 -29.78 -19.23
N THR A 398 -3.69 -29.80 -20.47
CA THR A 398 -2.27 -29.94 -20.81
C THR A 398 -1.59 -28.58 -20.65
N GLY A 399 -0.28 -28.57 -20.37
CA GLY A 399 0.49 -27.38 -19.99
C GLY A 399 0.60 -26.32 -21.09
N MET A 400 1.82 -25.85 -21.40
CA MET A 400 1.99 -24.90 -22.50
C MET A 400 1.74 -25.61 -23.83
N GLN A 401 0.71 -25.19 -24.56
CA GLN A 401 0.26 -25.86 -25.78
C GLN A 401 1.01 -25.37 -27.01
N ASN A 402 1.31 -26.31 -27.92
CA ASN A 402 1.84 -25.99 -29.24
C ASN A 402 0.68 -25.63 -30.19
N ALA A 403 0.88 -24.60 -31.01
CA ALA A 403 -0.09 -24.20 -32.04
C ALA A 403 -0.51 -25.35 -32.96
N SER A 404 0.37 -26.32 -33.24
CA SER A 404 0.07 -27.49 -34.08
C SER A 404 -0.92 -28.48 -33.44
N MET A 405 -1.00 -28.54 -32.12
CA MET A 405 -1.92 -29.44 -31.39
C MET A 405 -3.34 -28.86 -31.31
N LEU A 406 -3.46 -27.54 -31.45
CA LEU A 406 -4.73 -26.81 -31.43
C LEU A 406 -5.46 -26.83 -32.77
N VAL A 407 -4.80 -27.29 -33.81
CA VAL A 407 -5.29 -27.29 -35.19
C VAL A 407 -5.38 -28.72 -35.69
N SER A 408 -6.57 -29.18 -36.10
CA SER A 408 -6.70 -30.51 -36.71
C SER A 408 -6.07 -30.49 -38.12
N GLY A 409 -5.52 -31.62 -38.57
CA GLY A 409 -4.93 -31.74 -39.92
C GLY A 409 -5.90 -31.48 -41.09
N ALA A 410 -7.19 -31.28 -40.80
CA ALA A 410 -8.25 -30.92 -41.75
C ALA A 410 -8.65 -29.43 -41.71
N SER A 411 -8.02 -28.61 -40.85
CA SER A 411 -8.39 -27.21 -40.70
C SER A 411 -7.87 -26.35 -41.87
N MET A 412 -8.62 -25.29 -42.21
CA MET A 412 -8.16 -24.24 -43.14
C MET A 412 -7.31 -23.15 -42.45
N LEU A 413 -7.12 -23.21 -41.13
CA LEU A 413 -6.43 -22.18 -40.36
C LEU A 413 -4.96 -22.54 -40.14
N THR A 414 -4.05 -21.77 -40.73
CA THR A 414 -2.61 -21.93 -40.45
C THR A 414 -2.28 -21.40 -39.05
N PRO A 415 -1.21 -21.90 -38.39
CA PRO A 415 -0.70 -21.31 -37.15
C PRO A 415 -0.50 -19.79 -37.24
N GLU A 416 -0.22 -19.27 -38.43
CA GLU A 416 -0.04 -17.82 -38.69
C GLU A 416 -1.37 -17.04 -38.70
N GLN A 417 -2.46 -17.65 -39.15
CA GLN A 417 -3.80 -17.06 -39.08
C GLN A 417 -4.34 -17.00 -37.65
N ILE A 418 -3.98 -17.96 -36.79
CA ILE A 418 -4.27 -17.93 -35.34
C ILE A 418 -3.51 -16.76 -34.67
N VAL A 419 -2.29 -16.47 -35.12
CA VAL A 419 -1.53 -15.31 -34.64
C VAL A 419 -2.13 -14.00 -35.15
N LEU A 420 -2.59 -13.92 -36.40
CA LEU A 420 -3.29 -12.73 -36.91
C LEU A 420 -4.64 -12.48 -36.19
N ALA A 421 -5.33 -13.52 -35.76
CA ALA A 421 -6.51 -13.44 -34.89
C ALA A 421 -6.24 -12.67 -33.60
N SER A 422 -5.08 -12.94 -32.97
CA SER A 422 -4.68 -12.30 -31.72
C SER A 422 -4.46 -10.79 -31.85
N LEU A 423 -3.98 -10.34 -33.02
CA LEU A 423 -3.81 -8.92 -33.35
C LEU A 423 -5.16 -8.23 -33.58
N HIS A 424 -6.10 -8.93 -34.22
CA HIS A 424 -7.41 -8.39 -34.54
C HIS A 424 -8.32 -8.29 -33.30
N PHE A 425 -8.22 -9.21 -32.33
CA PHE A 425 -9.15 -9.29 -31.19
C PHE A 425 -8.61 -8.79 -29.85
N SER A 426 -7.30 -8.60 -29.72
CA SER A 426 -6.73 -7.96 -28.53
C SER A 426 -7.15 -6.49 -28.47
N VAL A 427 -8.08 -6.19 -27.57
CA VAL A 427 -8.55 -4.82 -27.25
C VAL A 427 -7.36 -3.93 -26.85
N TYR A 428 -6.34 -4.53 -26.21
CA TYR A 428 -5.14 -3.85 -25.77
C TYR A 428 -4.22 -3.43 -26.93
N ARG A 429 -4.16 -4.19 -28.04
CA ARG A 429 -3.34 -3.85 -29.22
C ARG A 429 -4.06 -2.94 -30.22
N ARG A 430 -5.39 -2.99 -30.36
CA ARG A 430 -6.12 -2.04 -31.22
C ARG A 430 -5.92 -0.58 -30.79
N ARG A 431 -5.88 -0.31 -29.48
CA ARG A 431 -5.72 1.06 -28.95
C ARG A 431 -4.33 1.66 -29.10
N LEU A 432 -3.28 0.84 -29.29
CA LEU A 432 -1.91 1.33 -29.51
C LEU A 432 -1.69 1.86 -30.94
N HIS A 433 -2.54 1.48 -31.91
CA HIS A 433 -2.43 1.92 -33.29
C HIS A 433 -3.36 3.09 -33.68
N THR A 434 -4.39 3.37 -32.90
CA THR A 434 -5.26 4.55 -33.12
C THR A 434 -4.74 5.73 -32.30
N LYS A 435 -4.20 6.74 -32.99
CA LYS A 435 -3.71 8.04 -32.45
C LYS A 435 -4.82 8.92 -31.83
N ASP A 436 -5.93 8.36 -31.37
CA ASP A 436 -7.13 9.13 -30.99
C ASP A 436 -7.23 9.45 -29.49
N TRP A 437 -6.11 9.47 -28.77
CA TRP A 437 -6.10 9.87 -27.35
C TRP A 437 -5.84 11.37 -27.13
N MET A 438 -5.65 12.16 -28.20
CA MET A 438 -5.43 13.61 -28.12
C MET A 438 -6.51 14.44 -28.86
N ARG A 439 -7.80 14.12 -28.68
CA ARG A 439 -8.88 15.08 -28.98
C ARG A 439 -9.98 15.01 -27.94
#